data_AF-A0A3D5RQD3-F1
#
_entry.id   AF-A0A3D5RQD3-F1
#
_cell.length_a   1.000
_cell.length_b   1.000
_cell.length_c   1.000
_cell.angle_alpha   90.00
_cell.angle_beta   90.00
_cell.angle_gamma   90.00
#
_symmetry.space_group_name_H-M   'P 1'
#
loop_
_entity.id
_entity.type
_entity.pdbx_description
1 polymer ?
#
loop_
_entity_poly.entity_id
_entity_poly.type
_entity_poly.pdbx_seq_one_letter_code
_entity_poly.pdbx_strand_id
1 'polypeptide(L)' 'MKGKVLSKQGPASNAVNIVNSGATGLYRESRKRKIPLATVRRGELFGEMAS' A
#
# COMPACT_ATOMS: atom_id res chain seq x y z
N MET A 1 12.76 -8.25 9.69
CA MET A 1 11.91 -8.88 8.65
C MET A 1 11.42 -7.80 7.68
N LYS A 2 11.77 -7.86 6.39
CA LYS A 2 11.19 -7.00 5.34
C LYS A 2 9.97 -7.71 4.74
N GLY A 3 8.83 -7.03 4.63
CA GLY A 3 7.66 -7.55 3.90
C GLY A 3 6.36 -7.73 4.68
N LYS A 4 6.04 -6.85 5.65
CA LYS A 4 4.70 -6.85 6.28
C LYS A 4 3.67 -6.25 5.31
N VAL A 5 2.61 -7.00 5.01
CA VAL A 5 1.45 -6.46 4.29
C VAL A 5 0.69 -5.55 5.25
N LEU A 6 0.60 -4.26 4.92
CA LEU A 6 -0.09 -3.27 5.75
C LEU A 6 -1.61 -3.25 5.48
N SER A 7 -1.99 -3.44 4.21
CA SER A 7 -3.39 -3.43 3.76
C SER A 7 -3.54 -4.35 2.54
N LYS A 8 -4.71 -4.96 2.38
CA LYS A 8 -5.07 -5.79 1.20
C LYS A 8 -6.21 -5.12 0.44
N GLN A 9 -6.23 -5.26 -0.89
CA GLN A 9 -7.38 -4.84 -1.71
C GLN A 9 -8.61 -5.68 -1.36
N GLY A 10 -9.79 -5.05 -1.25
CA GLY A 10 -11.07 -5.73 -1.11
C GLY A 10 -11.88 -5.37 0.14
N PRO A 11 -11.34 -5.46 1.37
CA PRO A 11 -12.07 -5.03 2.56
C PRO A 11 -12.12 -3.50 2.64
N ALA A 12 -13.27 -2.94 2.99
CA ALA A 12 -13.42 -1.50 3.26
C ALA A 12 -12.37 -1.06 4.29
N SER A 13 -11.57 -0.07 3.91
CA SER A 13 -10.48 0.47 4.72
C SER A 13 -10.72 1.96 4.84
N ASN A 14 -11.39 2.38 5.91
CA ASN A 14 -11.67 3.80 6.18
C ASN A 14 -10.44 4.59 6.68
N ALA A 15 -9.23 4.16 6.32
CA ALA A 15 -7.99 4.68 6.86
C ALA A 15 -7.02 5.11 5.76
N VAL A 16 -6.63 6.39 5.82
CA VAL A 16 -5.53 6.98 5.06
C VAL A 16 -4.25 6.90 5.89
N ASN A 17 -3.14 6.55 5.25
CA ASN A 17 -1.86 6.34 5.93
C ASN A 17 -0.77 7.28 5.38
N ILE A 18 0.05 7.84 6.26
CA ILE A 18 1.28 8.58 5.93
C ILE A 18 2.49 7.73 6.25
N VAL A 19 3.47 7.67 5.34
CA VAL A 19 4.75 7.00 5.64
C VAL A 19 5.60 7.90 6.54
N ASN A 20 5.72 7.55 7.82
CA ASN A 20 6.57 8.29 8.77
C ASN A 20 8.08 8.07 8.52
N SER A 21 8.46 6.85 8.12
CA SER A 21 9.87 6.49 7.85
C SER A 21 9.98 5.28 6.93
N GLY A 22 11.05 5.19 6.14
CA GLY A 22 11.29 4.09 5.20
C GLY A 22 10.57 4.28 3.86
N ALA A 23 10.27 3.17 3.19
CA ALA A 23 9.55 3.15 1.92
C ALA A 23 8.60 1.94 1.85
N THR A 24 7.43 2.13 1.24
CA THR A 24 6.40 1.10 1.07
C THR A 24 6.07 0.93 -0.40
N GLY A 25 6.11 -0.30 -0.91
CA GLY A 25 5.69 -0.62 -2.27
C GLY A 25 4.18 -0.85 -2.35
N LEU A 26 3.53 -0.25 -3.35
CA LEU A 26 2.15 -0.54 -3.72
C LEU A 26 2.12 -1.52 -4.89
N TYR A 27 1.31 -2.56 -4.76
CA TYR A 27 1.16 -3.60 -5.76
C TYR A 27 -0.32 -3.91 -5.96
N ARG A 28 -0.70 -4.19 -7.20
CA ARG A 28 -1.96 -4.86 -7.52
C ARG A 28 -1.71 -6.35 -7.70
N GLU A 29 -2.54 -7.17 -7.07
CA GLU A 29 -2.53 -8.60 -7.36
C GLU A 29 -3.43 -8.87 -8.58
N SER A 30 -2.91 -9.57 -9.58
CA SER A 30 -3.67 -10.02 -10.75
C SER A 30 -3.15 -11.36 -11.22
N ARG A 31 -4.05 -12.34 -11.40
CA ARG A 31 -3.70 -13.72 -11.81
C ARG A 31 -2.55 -14.31 -10.97
N LYS A 32 -2.59 -14.10 -9.65
CA LYS A 32 -1.55 -14.53 -8.67
C LYS A 32 -0.16 -13.89 -8.87
N ARG A 33 -0.07 -12.79 -9.63
CA ARG A 33 1.16 -12.00 -9.80
C ARG A 33 0.99 -10.64 -9.14
N LYS A 34 2.05 -10.17 -8.48
CA LYS A 34 2.15 -8.80 -7.97
C LYS A 34 2.64 -7.88 -9.09
N ILE A 35 1.78 -6.96 -9.52
CA ILE A 35 2.13 -5.91 -10.48
C ILE A 35 2.50 -4.67 -9.67
N PRO A 36 3.75 -4.18 -9.71
CA PRO A 36 4.14 -2.96 -9.01
C PRO A 36 3.42 -1.76 -9.61
N LEU A 37 2.92 -0.87 -8.76
CA LEU A 37 2.24 0.36 -9.16
C LEU A 37 3.06 1.60 -8.80
N ALA A 38 3.57 1.65 -7.57
CA ALA A 38 4.31 2.79 -7.06
C ALA A 38 5.16 2.40 -5.84
N THR A 39 6.11 3.28 -5.49
CA THR A 39 6.79 3.26 -4.19
C THR A 39 6.48 4.55 -3.46
N VAL A 40 5.89 4.43 -2.28
CA VAL A 40 5.53 5.54 -1.40
C VAL A 40 6.67 5.76 -0.40
N ARG A 41 7.13 6.99 -0.29
CA ARG A 41 8.27 7.43 0.52
C ARG A 41 7.81 8.28 1.71
N ARG A 42 8.75 8.59 2.59
CA ARG A 42 8.51 9.41 3.78
C ARG A 42 7.74 10.70 3.45
N GLY A 43 6.67 10.95 4.19
CA GLY A 43 5.80 12.11 4.06
C GLY A 43 4.67 11.95 3.04
N GLU A 44 4.69 10.91 2.21
CA GLU A 44 3.64 10.66 1.22
C GLU A 44 2.47 9.87 1.81
N LEU A 45 1.27 10.14 1.28
CA LEU A 45 -0.01 9.55 1.65
C LEU A 45 -0.37 8.37 0.73
N PHE A 46 -1.06 7.36 1.27
CA PHE A 46 -1.69 6.29 0.50
C PHE A 46 -2.94 5.74 1.20
N GLY A 47 -3.83 5.10 0.43
CA GLY A 47 -5.11 4.59 0.95
C GLY A 47 -6.29 5.57 0.86
N GLU A 48 -6.07 6.78 0.34
CA GLU A 48 -7.08 7.84 0.10
C GLU A 48 -8.29 7.37 -0.72
N MET A 49 -8.09 6.42 -1.63
CA MET A 49 -9.11 5.90 -2.54
C MET A 49 -9.75 4.59 -2.05
N ALA A 50 -9.42 4.14 -0.84
CA ALA A 50 -10.00 2.93 -0.29
C ALA A 50 -11.42 3.22 0.21
N SER A 51 -12.42 2.85 -0.61
CA SER A 51 -13.85 2.85 -0.30
C SER A 51 -14.33 1.43 -0.04
#